data_AF-A0A918V133-F1
#
_entry.id   AF-A0A918V133-F1
#
_cell.length_a   1.000
_cell.length_b   1.000
_cell.length_c   1.000
_cell.angle_alpha   90.00
_cell.angle_beta   90.00
_cell.angle_gamma   90.00
#
_symmetry.space_group_name_H-M   'P 1'
#
loop_
_entity.id
_entity.type
_entity.pdbx_description
1 polymer ?
#
loop_
_entity_poly.entity_id
_entity_poly.type
_entity_poly.pdbx_seq_one_letter_code
_entity_poly.pdbx_strand_id
1 'polypeptide(L)'
;MSLVEAVWRYRVGGIRPEELPMIAAEALAAGLGADSPALCELAGLPRNADSRDIRELFEPAVSECGIEWPDPGPAHRHALRRAAARLLAGELSPAELAYGDERPEEAAETAEEKSFVSLIPPCDCCLEYTVGLDRRTWEAELRAAAVALVESPPVGPGR
;
A
#
# COMPACT_ATOMS: atom_id res chain seq x y z
N MET A 1 9.14 3.47 8.81
CA MET A 1 7.70 3.56 8.45
C MET A 1 6.89 3.41 9.74
N SER A 2 5.70 4.02 9.92
CA SER A 2 4.94 3.81 11.16
C SER A 2 4.28 2.42 11.19
N LEU A 3 4.02 1.86 12.38
CA LEU A 3 3.33 0.58 12.51
C LEU A 3 1.90 0.65 11.95
N VAL A 4 1.21 1.78 12.12
CA VAL A 4 -0.13 2.00 11.56
C VAL A 4 -0.08 1.96 10.02
N GLU A 5 0.89 2.64 9.40
CA GLU A 5 1.09 2.55 7.94
C GLU A 5 1.36 1.11 7.50
N ALA A 6 2.14 0.36 8.28
CA ALA A 6 2.41 -1.04 7.99
C ALA A 6 1.15 -1.90 8.03
N VAL A 7 0.25 -1.68 9.00
CA VAL A 7 -1.04 -2.39 9.09
C VAL A 7 -1.89 -2.12 7.85
N TRP A 8 -1.99 -0.85 7.43
CA TRP A 8 -2.75 -0.47 6.24
C TRP A 8 -2.21 -1.11 4.97
N ARG A 9 -0.89 -1.12 4.82
CA ARG A 9 -0.24 -1.77 3.67
C ARG A 9 -0.36 -3.29 3.70
N TYR A 10 -0.19 -3.89 4.86
CA TYR A 10 -0.31 -5.34 5.03
C TYR A 10 -1.72 -5.82 4.69
N ARG A 11 -2.75 -5.04 5.05
CA ARG A 11 -4.16 -5.37 4.77
C ARG A 11 -4.45 -5.61 3.28
N VAL A 12 -3.71 -4.95 2.38
CA VAL A 12 -3.88 -5.06 0.92
C VAL A 12 -2.75 -5.85 0.26
N GLY A 13 -1.89 -6.52 1.04
CA GLY A 13 -0.78 -7.31 0.51
C GLY A 13 0.46 -6.49 0.09
N GLY A 14 0.48 -5.18 0.36
CA GLY A 14 1.57 -4.28 -0.04
C GLY A 14 2.83 -4.34 0.84
N ILE A 15 2.91 -5.29 1.75
CA ILE A 15 4.08 -5.63 2.57
C ILE A 15 4.22 -7.14 2.58
N ARG A 16 5.43 -7.63 2.27
CA ARG A 16 5.74 -9.05 2.44
C ARG A 16 5.96 -9.37 3.92
N PRO A 17 5.53 -10.54 4.41
CA PRO A 17 5.71 -10.91 5.81
C PRO A 17 7.15 -10.74 6.30
N GLU A 18 8.14 -11.08 5.47
CA GLU A 18 9.57 -11.03 5.81
C GLU A 18 10.09 -9.61 6.11
N GLU A 19 9.30 -8.58 5.78
CA GLU A 19 9.60 -7.18 6.10
C GLU A 19 9.09 -6.78 7.50
N LEU A 20 8.11 -7.50 8.05
CA LEU A 20 7.46 -7.19 9.33
C LEU A 20 8.40 -7.20 10.54
N PRO A 21 9.40 -8.11 10.66
CA PRO A 21 10.33 -8.07 11.79
C PRO A 21 11.10 -6.75 11.89
N MET A 22 11.56 -6.20 10.76
CA MET A 22 12.26 -4.91 10.76
C MET A 22 11.32 -3.76 11.10
N ILE A 23 10.09 -3.79 10.60
CA ILE A 23 9.06 -2.79 10.92
C ILE A 23 8.73 -2.80 12.42
N ALA A 24 8.62 -3.99 13.03
CA ALA A 24 8.40 -4.14 14.46
C ALA A 24 9.57 -3.56 15.28
N ALA A 25 10.81 -3.83 14.86
CA ALA A 25 12.00 -3.26 15.49
C ALA A 25 12.03 -1.72 15.39
N GLU A 26 11.69 -1.15 14.23
CA GLU A 26 11.55 0.30 14.05
C GLU A 26 10.46 0.89 14.94
N ALA A 27 9.32 0.21 15.08
CA ALA A 27 8.22 0.66 15.93
C ALA A 27 8.62 0.69 17.41
N LEU A 28 9.29 -0.35 17.90
CA LEU A 28 9.83 -0.41 19.27
C LEU A 28 10.87 0.70 19.49
N ALA A 29 11.77 0.92 18.53
CA ALA A 29 12.77 1.99 18.61
C ALA A 29 12.14 3.39 18.63
N ALA A 30 10.96 3.57 18.01
CA ALA A 30 10.15 4.78 18.08
C ALA A 30 9.33 4.90 19.38
N GLY A 31 9.44 3.94 20.30
CA GLY A 31 8.74 3.92 21.59
C GLY A 31 7.31 3.40 21.52
N LEU A 32 6.90 2.81 20.39
CA LEU A 32 5.58 2.19 20.25
C LEU A 32 5.61 0.74 20.75
N GLY A 33 4.62 0.34 21.54
CA GLY A 33 4.44 -1.06 21.93
C GLY A 33 5.52 -1.61 22.86
N ALA A 34 6.13 -0.77 23.71
CA ALA A 34 7.07 -1.22 24.74
C ALA A 34 6.47 -2.27 25.69
N ASP A 35 5.16 -2.25 25.86
CA ASP A 35 4.38 -3.21 26.65
C ASP A 35 3.73 -4.32 25.80
N SER A 36 4.13 -4.49 24.53
CA SER A 36 3.62 -5.54 23.63
C SER A 36 4.64 -6.68 23.50
N PRO A 37 4.44 -7.82 24.21
CA PRO A 37 5.28 -8.99 24.05
C PRO A 37 5.32 -9.51 22.61
N ALA A 38 4.19 -9.49 21.90
CA ALA A 38 4.13 -9.98 20.52
C ALA A 38 4.93 -9.08 19.57
N LEU A 39 4.94 -7.76 19.77
CA LEU A 39 5.76 -6.85 18.97
C LEU A 39 7.27 -7.07 19.24
N CYS A 40 7.64 -7.32 20.51
CA CYS A 40 9.01 -7.64 20.88
C CYS A 40 9.49 -8.96 20.26
N GLU A 41 8.64 -9.98 20.28
CA GLU A 41 8.93 -11.28 19.66
C GLU A 41 9.06 -11.16 18.14
N LEU A 42 8.13 -10.48 17.49
CA LEU A 42 8.17 -10.21 16.05
C LEU A 42 9.45 -9.47 15.64
N ALA A 43 9.87 -8.48 16.42
CA ALA A 43 11.12 -7.74 16.18
C ALA A 43 12.38 -8.61 16.35
N GLY A 44 12.30 -9.65 17.17
CA GLY A 44 13.38 -10.61 17.41
C GLY A 44 13.52 -11.69 16.33
N LEU A 45 12.54 -11.82 15.42
CA LEU A 45 12.58 -12.85 14.38
C LEU A 45 13.67 -12.58 13.33
N PRO A 46 14.38 -13.62 12.87
CA PRO A 46 15.31 -13.48 11.76
C PRO A 46 14.53 -13.25 10.45
N ARG A 47 15.17 -12.59 9.47
CA ARG A 47 14.57 -12.30 8.15
C ARG A 47 14.13 -13.54 7.36
N ASN A 48 14.66 -14.72 7.71
CA ASN A 48 14.33 -16.00 7.08
C ASN A 48 13.39 -16.87 7.94
N ALA A 49 12.75 -16.30 8.96
CA ALA A 49 11.69 -16.98 9.71
C ALA A 49 10.55 -17.40 8.77
N ASP A 50 9.81 -18.45 9.16
CA ASP A 50 8.67 -18.92 8.38
C ASP A 50 7.64 -17.78 8.26
N SER A 51 7.21 -17.51 7.04
CA SER A 51 6.23 -16.47 6.76
C SER A 51 4.89 -16.70 7.50
N ARG A 52 4.57 -17.93 7.91
CA ARG A 52 3.39 -18.24 8.74
C ARG A 52 3.58 -17.74 10.16
N ASP A 53 4.70 -18.07 10.79
CA ASP A 53 5.04 -17.64 12.15
C ASP A 53 5.05 -16.10 12.24
N ILE A 54 5.61 -15.44 11.23
CA ILE A 54 5.60 -13.97 11.15
C ILE A 54 4.17 -13.40 11.12
N ARG A 55 3.28 -14.00 10.33
CA ARG A 55 1.88 -13.56 10.23
C ARG A 55 1.11 -13.79 11.53
N GLU A 56 1.34 -14.94 12.16
CA GLU A 56 0.72 -15.32 13.43
C GLU A 56 1.11 -14.38 14.57
N LEU A 57 2.33 -13.81 14.55
CA LEU A 57 2.78 -12.83 15.54
C LEU A 57 2.35 -11.39 15.23
N PHE A 58 2.11 -11.05 13.96
CA PHE A 58 1.75 -9.69 13.59
C PHE A 58 0.37 -9.27 14.09
N GLU A 59 -0.63 -10.14 14.00
CA GLU A 59 -1.99 -9.81 14.44
C GLU A 59 -2.09 -9.52 15.95
N PRO A 60 -1.52 -10.36 16.84
CA PRO A 60 -1.41 -10.04 18.26
C PRO A 60 -0.63 -8.75 18.52
N ALA A 61 0.50 -8.51 17.83
CA ALA A 61 1.29 -7.30 18.02
C ALA A 61 0.51 -6.01 17.71
N VAL A 62 -0.30 -6.03 16.64
CA VAL A 62 -1.16 -4.91 16.26
C VAL A 62 -2.26 -4.68 17.31
N SER A 63 -2.90 -5.76 17.78
CA SER A 63 -3.94 -5.72 18.81
C SER A 63 -3.41 -5.20 20.16
N GLU A 64 -2.27 -5.69 20.61
CA GLU A 64 -1.61 -5.25 21.86
C GLU A 64 -1.19 -3.78 21.81
N CYS A 65 -0.82 -3.28 20.63
CA CYS A 65 -0.53 -1.85 20.43
C CYS A 65 -1.79 -0.98 20.33
N GLY A 66 -3.00 -1.55 20.42
CA GLY A 66 -4.27 -0.85 20.32
C GLY A 66 -4.54 -0.29 18.92
N ILE A 67 -3.92 -0.86 17.89
CA ILE A 67 -4.10 -0.42 16.50
C ILE A 67 -5.26 -1.19 15.89
N GLU A 68 -6.24 -0.47 15.35
CA GLU A 68 -7.37 -1.09 14.66
C GLU A 68 -6.98 -1.50 13.24
N TRP A 69 -7.52 -2.65 12.82
CA TRP A 69 -7.40 -3.12 11.45
C TRP A 69 -8.28 -2.30 10.52
N PRO A 70 -7.74 -1.72 9.44
CA PRO A 70 -8.55 -0.98 8.49
C PRO A 70 -9.45 -1.92 7.69
N ASP A 71 -10.62 -1.40 7.36
CA ASP A 71 -11.49 -2.02 6.37
C ASP A 71 -10.76 -2.15 5.02
N PRO A 72 -10.98 -3.23 4.25
CA PRO A 72 -10.30 -3.45 2.98
C PRO A 72 -10.47 -2.29 1.98
N GLY A 73 -11.67 -1.71 1.88
CA GLY A 73 -11.97 -0.62 0.94
C GLY A 73 -11.12 0.64 1.18
N PRO A 74 -11.17 1.25 2.37
CA PRO A 74 -10.28 2.35 2.74
C PRO A 74 -8.80 2.03 2.58
N ALA A 75 -8.35 0.83 2.98
CA ALA A 75 -6.96 0.41 2.83
C ALA A 75 -6.51 0.39 1.36
N HIS A 76 -7.38 -0.10 0.47
CA HIS A 76 -7.11 -0.14 -0.97
C HIS A 76 -7.05 1.26 -1.58
N ARG A 77 -7.98 2.14 -1.22
CA ARG A 77 -7.98 3.55 -1.66
C ARG A 77 -6.76 4.32 -1.16
N HIS A 78 -6.29 4.00 0.04
CA HIS A 78 -5.05 4.54 0.58
C HIS A 78 -3.83 4.06 -0.22
N ALA A 79 -3.76 2.76 -0.53
CA ALA A 79 -2.69 2.20 -1.35
C ALA A 79 -2.67 2.80 -2.76
N LEU A 80 -3.84 3.03 -3.36
CA LEU A 80 -3.97 3.69 -4.66
C LEU A 80 -3.38 5.11 -4.64
N ARG A 81 -3.71 5.91 -3.63
CA ARG A 81 -3.14 7.26 -3.44
C ARG A 81 -1.63 7.21 -3.25
N ARG A 82 -1.12 6.24 -2.47
CA ARG A 82 0.33 6.05 -2.29
C ARG A 82 1.02 5.70 -3.61
N ALA A 83 0.42 4.84 -4.43
CA ALA A 83 0.94 4.49 -5.74
C ALA A 83 0.99 5.72 -6.67
N ALA A 84 -0.08 6.55 -6.68
CA ALA A 84 -0.10 7.82 -7.41
C ALA A 84 1.01 8.78 -6.93
N ALA A 85 1.19 8.93 -5.62
CA ALA A 85 2.26 9.78 -5.06
C ALA A 85 3.67 9.28 -5.46
N ARG A 86 3.91 7.97 -5.38
CA ARG A 86 5.18 7.34 -5.81
C ARG A 86 5.43 7.49 -7.31
N LEU A 87 4.38 7.40 -8.12
CA LEU A 87 4.45 7.66 -9.57
C LEU A 87 4.90 9.09 -9.85
N LEU A 88 4.34 10.08 -9.14
CA LEU A 88 4.71 11.49 -9.28
C LEU A 88 6.13 11.77 -8.77
N ALA A 89 6.57 11.07 -7.73
CA ALA A 89 7.93 11.14 -7.22
C ALA A 89 8.97 10.42 -8.12
N GLY A 90 8.52 9.64 -9.11
CA GLY A 90 9.40 8.83 -9.95
C GLY A 90 9.94 7.56 -9.28
N GLU A 91 9.36 7.19 -8.13
CA GLU A 91 9.70 5.98 -7.37
C GLU A 91 8.93 4.73 -7.83
N LEU A 92 7.98 4.93 -8.74
CA LEU A 92 7.18 3.90 -9.39
C LEU A 92 7.02 4.32 -10.85
N SER A 93 7.44 3.48 -11.78
CA SER A 93 7.19 3.73 -13.21
C SER A 93 5.76 3.38 -13.60
N PRO A 94 5.22 3.99 -14.68
CA PRO A 94 3.92 3.60 -15.24
C PRO A 94 3.82 2.10 -15.55
N ALA A 95 4.92 1.49 -16.01
CA ALA A 95 4.98 0.06 -16.30
C ALA A 95 4.88 -0.78 -15.01
N GLU A 96 5.64 -0.44 -13.97
CA GLU A 96 5.55 -1.13 -12.67
C GLU A 96 4.17 -1.00 -12.03
N LEU A 97 3.48 0.12 -12.22
CA LEU A 97 2.10 0.29 -11.77
C LEU A 97 1.14 -0.68 -12.49
N ALA A 98 1.31 -0.88 -13.81
CA ALA A 98 0.48 -1.80 -14.60
C ALA A 98 0.69 -3.29 -14.24
N TYR A 99 1.86 -3.64 -13.71
CA TYR A 99 2.17 -5.02 -13.29
C TYR A 99 1.88 -5.29 -11.80
N GLY A 100 1.36 -4.32 -11.05
CA GLY A 100 1.06 -4.50 -9.64
C GLY A 100 -0.07 -5.51 -9.40
N ASP A 101 0.10 -6.38 -8.41
CA ASP A 101 -0.91 -7.36 -8.00
C ASP A 101 -2.17 -6.70 -7.36
N GLU A 102 -2.08 -5.44 -6.96
CA GLU A 102 -3.12 -4.70 -6.24
C GLU A 102 -4.12 -4.05 -7.23
N ARG A 103 -5.09 -4.81 -7.76
CA ARG A 103 -6.13 -4.26 -8.66
C ARG A 103 -7.22 -3.47 -7.89
N PRO A 104 -7.38 -2.16 -8.12
CA PRO A 104 -8.28 -1.30 -7.33
C PRO A 104 -9.72 -1.18 -7.78
N GLU A 105 -10.12 -1.92 -8.81
CA GLU A 105 -11.38 -1.70 -9.52
C GLU A 105 -12.61 -1.76 -8.60
N GLU A 106 -12.56 -2.58 -7.55
CA GLU A 106 -13.67 -2.75 -6.60
C GLU A 106 -13.70 -1.68 -5.49
N ALA A 107 -12.62 -0.92 -5.30
CA ALA A 107 -12.48 0.01 -4.17
C ALA A 107 -12.58 1.50 -4.55
N ALA A 108 -12.55 1.85 -5.83
CA ALA A 108 -12.63 3.24 -6.28
C ALA A 108 -14.05 3.82 -6.09
N GLU A 109 -14.18 4.81 -5.21
CA GLU A 109 -15.46 5.46 -4.90
C GLU A 109 -15.56 6.85 -5.56
N THR A 110 -14.51 7.66 -5.47
CA THR A 110 -14.51 9.04 -5.97
C THR A 110 -14.24 9.12 -7.48
N ALA A 111 -14.51 10.28 -8.08
CA ALA A 111 -14.24 10.49 -9.51
C ALA A 111 -12.74 10.39 -9.81
N GLU A 112 -11.90 10.96 -8.93
CA GLU A 112 -10.44 10.98 -9.08
C GLU A 112 -9.86 9.56 -8.97
N GLU A 113 -10.35 8.76 -8.02
CA GLU A 113 -9.98 7.35 -7.87
C GLU A 113 -10.34 6.57 -9.14
N LYS A 114 -11.57 6.73 -9.64
CA LYS A 114 -12.04 6.03 -10.84
C LYS A 114 -11.27 6.45 -12.08
N SER A 115 -11.00 7.74 -12.25
CA SER A 115 -10.19 8.25 -13.36
C SER A 115 -8.78 7.67 -13.34
N PHE A 116 -8.11 7.65 -12.19
CA PHE A 116 -6.78 7.08 -12.09
C PHE A 116 -6.77 5.56 -12.37
N VAL A 117 -7.72 4.80 -11.80
CA VAL A 117 -7.81 3.35 -12.00
C VAL A 117 -8.13 2.98 -13.45
N SER A 118 -8.99 3.74 -14.13
CA SER A 118 -9.32 3.47 -15.55
C SER A 118 -8.13 3.58 -16.49
N LEU A 119 -7.05 4.26 -16.08
CA LEU A 119 -5.83 4.42 -16.83
C LEU A 119 -4.78 3.36 -16.48
N ILE A 120 -5.05 2.42 -15.57
CA ILE A 120 -4.12 1.34 -15.23
C ILE A 120 -4.48 0.13 -16.11
N PRO A 121 -3.71 -0.17 -17.17
CA PRO A 121 -3.98 -1.35 -17.98
C PRO A 121 -3.65 -2.63 -17.19
N PRO A 122 -4.29 -3.77 -17.52
CA PRO A 122 -3.97 -5.06 -16.90
C PRO A 122 -2.56 -5.58 -17.27
N CYS A 123 -1.95 -5.00 -18.31
CA CYS A 123 -0.62 -5.32 -18.82
C CYS A 123 -0.11 -4.14 -19.65
N ASP A 124 1.20 -3.82 -19.56
CA ASP A 124 1.82 -2.77 -20.39
C ASP A 124 1.64 -3.04 -21.89
N CYS A 125 1.66 -4.31 -22.30
CA CYS A 125 1.45 -4.70 -23.71
C CYS A 125 0.01 -4.52 -24.20
N CYS A 126 -0.93 -4.24 -23.30
CA CYS A 126 -2.37 -4.15 -23.58
C CYS A 126 -2.87 -2.71 -23.67
N LEU A 127 -1.98 -1.73 -23.45
CA LEU A 127 -2.33 -0.31 -23.30
C LEU A 127 -3.24 0.23 -24.41
N GLU A 128 -2.85 0.06 -25.67
CA GLU A 128 -3.63 0.56 -26.81
C GLU A 128 -4.99 -0.14 -26.95
N TYR A 129 -5.10 -1.39 -26.50
CA TYR A 129 -6.33 -2.17 -26.59
C TYR A 129 -7.30 -1.89 -25.44
N THR A 130 -6.79 -1.69 -24.22
CA THR A 130 -7.63 -1.52 -23.02
C THR A 130 -7.93 -0.07 -22.71
N VAL A 131 -6.96 0.83 -22.95
CA VAL A 131 -7.09 2.27 -22.67
C VAL A 131 -7.36 3.06 -23.96
N GLY A 132 -6.92 2.56 -25.12
CA GLY A 132 -7.15 3.23 -26.41
C GLY A 132 -6.21 4.42 -26.67
N LEU A 133 -5.11 4.52 -25.92
CA LEU A 133 -4.14 5.62 -26.00
C LEU A 133 -2.77 5.12 -26.43
N ASP A 134 -2.02 5.96 -27.14
CA ASP A 134 -0.58 5.74 -27.33
C ASP A 134 0.17 5.95 -26.01
N ARG A 135 1.39 5.39 -25.92
CA ARG A 135 2.19 5.42 -24.69
C ARG A 135 2.44 6.83 -24.16
N ARG A 136 2.72 7.81 -25.02
CA ARG A 136 3.04 9.16 -24.58
C ARG A 136 1.82 9.87 -24.03
N THR A 137 0.67 9.74 -24.70
CA THR A 137 -0.60 10.31 -24.26
C THR A 137 -1.07 9.67 -22.97
N TRP A 138 -1.02 8.34 -22.89
CA TRP A 138 -1.32 7.60 -21.67
C TRP A 138 -0.49 8.05 -20.47
N GLU A 139 0.83 8.13 -20.62
CA GLU A 139 1.71 8.55 -19.52
C GLU A 139 1.44 9.99 -19.06
N ALA A 140 0.98 10.87 -19.94
CA ALA A 140 0.61 12.23 -19.60
C ALA A 140 -0.73 12.26 -18.83
N GLU A 141 -1.74 11.54 -19.32
CA GLU A 141 -3.05 11.45 -18.66
C GLU A 141 -2.97 10.75 -17.31
N LEU A 142 -2.18 9.67 -17.21
CA LEU A 142 -1.95 8.94 -15.96
C LEU A 142 -1.32 9.86 -14.90
N ARG A 143 -0.33 10.67 -15.29
CA ARG A 143 0.27 11.66 -14.37
C ARG A 143 -0.73 12.73 -13.96
N ALA A 144 -1.55 13.23 -14.89
CA ALA A 144 -2.58 14.22 -14.57
C ALA A 144 -3.62 13.66 -13.58
N ALA A 145 -4.08 12.42 -13.79
CA ALA A 145 -4.98 11.74 -12.88
C ALA A 145 -4.33 11.47 -11.51
N ALA A 146 -3.03 11.13 -11.48
CA ALA A 146 -2.29 10.96 -10.23
C ALA A 146 -2.22 12.27 -9.42
N VAL A 147 -2.00 13.42 -10.06
CA VAL A 147 -2.03 14.73 -9.39
C VAL A 147 -3.40 14.98 -8.77
N ALA A 148 -4.47 14.84 -9.54
CA ALA A 148 -5.84 15.04 -9.05
C ALA A 148 -6.17 14.12 -7.85
N LEU A 149 -5.73 12.87 -7.91
CA LEU A 149 -5.93 11.91 -6.83
C LEU A 149 -5.16 12.27 -5.56
N VAL A 150 -3.90 12.72 -5.68
CA VAL A 150 -3.09 13.14 -4.52
C VAL A 150 -3.60 14.44 -3.89
N GLU A 151 -4.17 15.34 -4.68
CA GLU A 151 -4.78 16.60 -4.20
C GLU A 151 -6.18 16.39 -3.59
N SER A 152 -6.84 15.26 -3.86
CA SER A 152 -8.13 14.90 -3.28
C SER A 152 -8.05 14.68 -1.76
N PRO A 153 -9.19 14.79 -1.02
CA PRO A 153 -9.22 14.51 0.42
C PRO A 153 -8.56 13.17 0.77
N PRO A 154 -7.71 13.13 1.82
CA PRO A 154 -6.95 11.93 2.14
C PRO A 154 -7.86 10.82 2.68
N VAL A 155 -7.57 9.59 2.25
CA VAL A 155 -8.04 8.34 2.88
C VAL A 155 -6.80 7.62 3.38
N GLY A 156 -6.75 7.28 4.65
CA GLY A 156 -5.55 6.68 5.24
C GLY A 156 -5.53 6.71 6.77
N PRO A 157 -4.48 6.14 7.37
CA PRO A 157 -4.21 6.36 8.78
C PRO A 157 -4.02 7.86 9.02
N GLY A 158 -4.65 8.40 10.06
CA GLY A 158 -4.81 9.85 10.29
C GLY A 158 -3.55 10.68 10.03
N ARG A 159 -3.75 11.90 9.52
CA ARG A 159 -2.69 12.91 9.28
C ARG A 159 -2.00 13.33 10.58
#